data_AF-K0UPP3-F1
#
_entry.id   AF-K0UPP3-F1
#
_cell.length_a   1.000
_cell.length_b   1.000
_cell.length_c   1.000
_cell.angle_alpha   90.00
_cell.angle_beta   90.00
_cell.angle_gamma   90.00
#
_symmetry.space_group_name_H-M   'P 1'
#
loop_
_entity.id
_entity.type
_entity.pdbx_description
1 polymer ?
#
loop_
_entity_poly.entity_id
_entity_poly.type
_entity_poly.pdbx_seq_one_letter_code
_entity_poly.pdbx_strand_id
1 'polypeptide(L)'
;MGHTWIDSMNALKDGAKNGEPDLELTKEVRDAYIKAVHEFRDLLNEQLKKVEGLPGYDSHGTLESAAQTKRNLDSGCNELKRVIKEYTEYLDAFADTVTAAGKRLIESG
;
A
#
# COMPACT_ATOMS: atom_id res chain seq x y z
N MET A 1 -1.99 3.93 18.46
CA MET A 1 -3.11 4.00 17.49
C MET A 1 -2.83 3.02 16.35
N GLY A 2 -2.98 1.71 16.57
CA GLY A 2 -2.36 0.68 15.71
C GLY A 2 -3.24 -0.50 15.30
N HIS A 3 -4.58 -0.35 15.28
CA HIS A 3 -5.49 -1.48 14.98
C HIS A 3 -6.48 -1.23 13.82
N THR A 4 -6.59 0.00 13.32
CA THR A 4 -7.70 0.39 12.42
C THR A 4 -7.68 -0.29 11.04
N TRP A 5 -6.51 -0.60 10.48
CA TRP A 5 -6.42 -1.23 9.15
C TRP A 5 -6.67 -2.74 9.19
N ILE A 6 -6.22 -3.43 10.25
CA ILE A 6 -6.48 -4.86 10.45
C ILE A 6 -7.99 -5.08 10.63
N ASP A 7 -8.63 -4.25 11.45
CA ASP A 7 -10.08 -4.31 11.67
C ASP A 7 -10.85 -4.04 10.37
N SER A 8 -10.42 -3.06 9.57
CA SER A 8 -11.01 -2.77 8.26
C SER A 8 -10.84 -3.93 7.27
N MET A 9 -9.67 -4.56 7.22
CA MET A 9 -9.45 -5.76 6.40
C MET A 9 -10.27 -6.95 6.86
N ASN A 10 -10.41 -7.16 8.17
CA ASN A 10 -11.20 -8.24 8.72
C ASN A 10 -12.69 -8.06 8.38
N ALA A 11 -13.22 -6.84 8.53
CA ALA A 11 -14.59 -6.52 8.12
C ALA A 11 -14.83 -6.78 6.63
N LEU A 12 -13.87 -6.41 5.76
CA LEU A 12 -13.96 -6.69 4.33
C LEU A 12 -13.89 -8.19 4.01
N LYS A 13 -13.02 -8.95 4.69
CA LYS A 13 -12.94 -10.40 4.56
C LYS A 13 -14.24 -11.09 5.01
N ASP A 14 -14.85 -10.60 6.09
CA ASP A 14 -16.12 -11.11 6.60
C ASP A 14 -17.27 -10.78 5.64
N GLY A 15 -17.32 -9.56 5.11
CA GLY A 15 -18.24 -9.18 4.04
C GLY A 15 -18.08 -10.03 2.79
N ALA A 16 -16.86 -10.36 2.39
CA ALA A 16 -16.61 -11.26 1.25
C ALA A 16 -17.11 -12.69 1.47
N LYS A 17 -17.17 -13.16 2.72
CA LYS A 17 -17.64 -14.52 3.04
C LYS A 17 -19.15 -14.58 3.29
N ASN A 18 -19.67 -13.59 4.01
CA ASN A 18 -20.97 -13.66 4.67
C ASN A 18 -21.88 -12.45 4.36
N GLY A 19 -21.44 -11.51 3.52
CA GLY A 19 -22.20 -10.28 3.23
C GLY A 19 -23.53 -10.55 2.52
N GLU A 20 -24.57 -9.82 2.95
CA GLU A 20 -25.85 -9.73 2.26
C GLU A 20 -25.75 -8.81 1.04
N PRO A 21 -26.60 -8.98 0.01
CA PRO A 21 -26.51 -8.19 -1.21
C PRO A 21 -26.58 -6.69 -0.93
N ASP A 22 -25.63 -5.94 -1.46
CA ASP A 22 -25.66 -4.47 -1.41
C ASP A 22 -26.26 -3.94 -2.71
N LEU A 23 -27.51 -3.48 -2.64
CA LEU A 23 -28.29 -3.01 -3.79
C LEU A 23 -27.79 -1.66 -4.34
N GLU A 24 -26.92 -0.94 -3.62
CA GLU A 24 -26.34 0.32 -4.07
C GLU A 24 -24.91 0.16 -4.63
N LEU A 25 -24.23 -0.96 -4.30
CA LEU A 25 -22.90 -1.26 -4.81
C LEU A 25 -22.96 -1.78 -6.25
N THR A 26 -22.85 -0.88 -7.20
CA THR A 26 -22.72 -1.25 -8.63
C THR A 26 -21.31 -1.76 -8.97
N LYS A 27 -21.21 -2.52 -10.08
CA LYS A 27 -19.91 -2.97 -10.61
C LYS A 27 -19.01 -1.78 -10.94
N GLU A 28 -19.60 -0.72 -11.47
CA GLU A 28 -18.93 0.52 -11.87
C GLU A 28 -18.31 1.24 -10.67
N VAL A 29 -19.03 1.34 -9.55
CA VAL A 29 -18.50 1.96 -8.31
C VAL A 29 -17.37 1.14 -7.72
N ARG A 30 -17.52 -0.19 -7.65
CA ARG A 30 -16.44 -1.10 -7.21
C ARG A 30 -15.20 -0.91 -8.08
N ASP A 31 -15.35 -0.99 -9.40
CA ASP A 31 -14.22 -0.96 -10.33
C ASP A 31 -13.52 0.41 -10.33
N ALA A 32 -14.27 1.52 -10.18
CA ALA A 32 -13.70 2.85 -10.01
C ALA A 32 -12.86 2.97 -8.72
N TYR A 33 -13.34 2.38 -7.62
CA TYR A 33 -12.60 2.36 -6.37
C TYR A 33 -11.33 1.52 -6.45
N ILE A 34 -11.42 0.31 -7.01
CA ILE A 34 -10.25 -0.56 -7.25
C ILE A 34 -9.21 0.14 -8.14
N LYS A 35 -9.68 0.83 -9.20
CA LYS A 35 -8.81 1.61 -10.07
C LYS A 35 -8.05 2.70 -9.31
N ALA A 36 -8.73 3.46 -8.46
CA ALA A 36 -8.10 4.51 -7.65
C ALA A 36 -7.04 3.95 -6.69
N VAL A 37 -7.30 2.79 -6.06
CA VAL A 37 -6.33 2.09 -5.21
C VAL A 37 -5.09 1.67 -5.99
N HIS A 38 -5.27 1.09 -7.19
CA HIS A 38 -4.16 0.69 -8.05
C HIS A 38 -3.36 1.90 -8.57
N GLU A 39 -4.02 2.98 -8.98
CA GLU A 39 -3.34 4.21 -9.42
C GLU A 39 -2.45 4.78 -8.31
N PHE A 40 -2.93 4.79 -7.06
CA PHE A 40 -2.11 5.23 -5.94
C PHE A 40 -0.96 4.27 -5.64
N ARG A 41 -1.19 2.96 -5.70
CA ARG A 41 -0.14 1.93 -5.56
C ARG A 41 0.95 2.09 -6.62
N ASP A 42 0.58 2.39 -7.86
CA ASP A 42 1.53 2.60 -8.96
C ASP A 42 2.36 3.86 -8.77
N LEU A 43 1.75 4.97 -8.30
CA LEU A 43 2.48 6.19 -7.94
C LEU A 43 3.52 5.96 -6.84
N LEU A 44 3.18 5.15 -5.83
CA LEU A 44 4.12 4.76 -4.76
C LEU A 44 5.28 3.92 -5.30
N ASN A 45 5.00 2.95 -6.17
CA ASN A 45 6.03 2.15 -6.84
C ASN A 45 6.95 3.00 -7.74
N GLU A 46 6.42 4.02 -8.41
CA GLU A 46 7.24 4.97 -9.17
C GLU A 46 8.18 5.76 -8.27
N GLN A 47 7.72 6.21 -7.09
CA GLN A 47 8.61 6.89 -6.14
C GLN A 47 9.65 5.92 -5.57
N LEU A 48 9.27 4.67 -5.28
CA LEU A 48 10.21 3.64 -4.82
C LEU A 48 11.35 3.45 -5.83
N LYS A 49 11.02 3.29 -7.11
CA LYS A 49 12.02 3.18 -8.19
C LYS A 49 12.96 4.38 -8.24
N LYS A 50 12.45 5.60 -8.04
CA LYS A 50 13.30 6.81 -7.98
C LYS A 50 14.26 6.76 -6.79
N VAL A 51 13.79 6.34 -5.62
CA VAL A 51 14.62 6.22 -4.40
C VAL A 51 15.65 5.09 -4.54
N GLU A 52 15.30 3.97 -5.19
CA GLU A 52 16.24 2.89 -5.52
C GLU A 52 17.30 3.31 -6.53
N GLY A 53 16.94 4.19 -7.46
CA GLY A 53 17.83 4.75 -8.46
C GLY A 53 18.72 5.92 -7.98
N LEU A 54 18.60 6.35 -6.73
CA LEU A 54 19.48 7.38 -6.18
C LEU A 54 20.93 6.85 -6.13
N PRO A 55 21.90 7.63 -6.63
CA PRO A 55 23.31 7.25 -6.50
C PRO A 55 23.68 7.16 -5.02
N GLY A 56 24.52 6.19 -4.68
CA GLY A 56 25.06 6.08 -3.32
C GLY A 56 25.75 7.38 -2.93
N TYR A 57 25.63 7.75 -1.66
CA TYR A 57 26.30 8.94 -1.14
C TYR A 57 27.82 8.71 -1.15
N ASP A 58 28.55 9.56 -1.88
CA ASP A 58 30.00 9.43 -2.09
C ASP A 58 30.81 9.53 -0.78
N SER A 59 32.14 9.34 -0.85
CA SER A 59 33.03 9.51 0.29
C SER A 59 32.99 10.95 0.85
N HIS A 60 32.26 11.17 1.93
CA HIS A 60 32.14 12.48 2.59
C HIS A 60 33.34 12.78 3.50
N GLY A 61 34.53 12.93 2.92
CA GLY A 61 35.74 13.25 3.68
C GLY A 61 36.00 12.29 4.85
N THR A 62 36.82 12.71 5.80
CA THR A 62 37.24 11.88 6.94
C THR A 62 36.60 12.28 8.27
N LEU A 63 35.61 13.20 8.24
CA LEU A 63 34.94 13.67 9.46
C LEU A 63 33.94 12.62 9.95
N GLU A 64 34.01 12.29 11.24
CA GLU A 64 33.10 11.31 11.87
C GLU A 64 31.62 11.72 11.76
N SER A 65 31.33 13.02 11.88
CA SER A 65 29.98 13.57 11.71
C SER A 65 29.43 13.32 10.30
N ALA A 66 30.27 13.41 9.28
CA ALA A 66 29.88 13.14 7.89
C ALA A 66 29.59 11.64 7.68
N ALA A 67 30.39 10.76 8.28
CA ALA A 67 30.15 9.31 8.29
C ALA A 67 28.86 8.93 9.03
N GLN A 68 28.54 9.60 10.14
CA GLN A 68 27.31 9.39 10.89
C GLN A 68 26.07 9.87 10.11
N THR A 69 26.15 11.06 9.50
CA THR A 69 25.05 11.58 8.64
C THR A 69 24.74 10.62 7.50
N LYS A 70 25.77 10.07 6.84
CA LYS A 70 25.57 9.05 5.79
C LYS A 70 24.86 7.81 6.32
N ARG A 71 25.32 7.24 7.44
CA ARG A 71 24.66 6.08 8.06
C ARG A 71 23.20 6.34 8.39
N ASN A 72 22.88 7.53 8.89
CA ASN A 72 21.50 7.94 9.20
C ASN A 72 20.65 8.05 7.92
N LEU A 73 21.21 8.63 6.85
CA LEU A 73 20.53 8.75 5.56
C LEU A 73 20.29 7.37 4.91
N ASP A 74 21.29 6.49 4.93
CA ASP A 74 21.18 5.12 4.42
C ASP A 74 20.10 4.35 5.19
N SER A 75 20.11 4.45 6.53
CA SER A 75 19.08 3.83 7.38
C SER A 75 17.68 4.36 7.07
N GLY A 76 17.52 5.69 7.01
CA GLY A 76 16.23 6.32 6.69
C GLY A 76 15.71 5.98 5.29
N CYS A 77 16.60 5.91 4.29
CA CYS A 77 16.23 5.48 2.94
C CYS A 77 15.80 4.02 2.91
N ASN A 78 16.51 3.13 3.61
CA ASN A 78 16.15 1.72 3.69
C ASN A 78 14.81 1.51 4.40
N GLU A 79 14.56 2.25 5.47
CA GLU A 79 13.28 2.24 6.17
C GLU A 79 12.13 2.72 5.26
N LEU A 80 12.33 3.83 4.54
CA LEU A 80 11.35 4.36 3.59
C LEU A 80 11.04 3.35 2.49
N LYS A 81 12.06 2.71 1.90
CA LYS A 81 11.88 1.65 0.90
C LYS A 81 11.03 0.50 1.45
N ARG A 82 11.32 0.05 2.69
CA ARG A 82 10.57 -1.02 3.34
C ARG A 82 9.11 -0.64 3.54
N VAL A 83 8.85 0.54 4.12
CA VAL A 83 7.48 1.02 4.38
C VAL A 83 6.67 1.17 3.09
N ILE A 84 7.26 1.73 2.02
CA ILE A 84 6.58 1.84 0.74
C ILE A 84 6.20 0.45 0.22
N LYS A 85 7.12 -0.52 0.26
CA LYS A 85 6.86 -1.89 -0.18
C LYS A 85 5.73 -2.55 0.62
N GLU A 86 5.81 -2.53 1.95
CA GLU A 86 4.77 -3.07 2.83
C GLU A 86 3.40 -2.43 2.55
N TYR A 87 3.37 -1.12 2.30
CA TYR A 87 2.13 -0.41 2.01
C TYR A 87 1.57 -0.74 0.62
N THR A 88 2.41 -0.92 -0.39
CA THR A 88 1.96 -1.37 -1.72
C THR A 88 1.38 -2.79 -1.67
N GLU A 89 2.00 -3.71 -0.90
CA GLU A 89 1.46 -5.06 -0.67
C GLU A 89 0.12 -5.02 0.06
N TYR A 90 -0.04 -4.13 1.03
CA TYR A 90 -1.33 -3.88 1.69
C TYR A 90 -2.39 -3.39 0.71
N LEU A 91 -2.06 -2.42 -0.17
CA LEU A 91 -3.01 -1.89 -1.15
C LEU A 91 -3.47 -2.97 -2.14
N ASP A 92 -2.57 -3.86 -2.57
CA ASP A 92 -2.92 -5.01 -3.41
C ASP A 92 -3.87 -5.97 -2.69
N ALA A 93 -3.53 -6.38 -1.45
CA ALA A 93 -4.38 -7.27 -0.67
C ALA A 93 -5.75 -6.65 -0.35
N PHE A 94 -5.80 -5.33 -0.15
CA PHE A 94 -7.02 -4.58 0.07
C PHE A 94 -7.89 -4.55 -1.20
N ALA A 95 -7.31 -4.24 -2.36
CA ALA A 95 -8.02 -4.25 -3.64
C ALA A 95 -8.59 -5.65 -3.97
N ASP A 96 -7.82 -6.71 -3.73
CA ASP A 96 -8.29 -8.10 -3.90
C ASP A 96 -9.48 -8.41 -2.99
N THR A 97 -9.40 -7.99 -1.72
CA THR A 97 -10.45 -8.22 -0.73
C THR A 97 -11.73 -7.46 -1.10
N VAL A 98 -11.62 -6.18 -1.50
CA VAL A 98 -12.77 -5.38 -1.95
C VAL A 98 -13.37 -5.94 -3.23
N THR A 99 -12.55 -6.45 -4.14
CA THR A 99 -13.02 -7.11 -5.37
C THR A 99 -13.82 -8.37 -5.05
N ALA A 100 -13.33 -9.21 -4.14
CA ALA A 100 -14.02 -10.41 -3.69
C ALA A 100 -15.34 -10.08 -2.97
N ALA A 101 -15.32 -9.10 -2.06
CA ALA A 101 -16.51 -8.62 -1.37
C ALA A 101 -17.54 -8.08 -2.37
N GLY A 102 -17.13 -7.18 -3.26
CA GLY A 102 -18.02 -6.60 -4.26
C GLY A 102 -18.62 -7.62 -5.21
N LYS A 103 -17.88 -8.66 -5.64
CA LYS A 103 -18.46 -9.77 -6.42
C LYS A 103 -19.59 -10.47 -5.65
N ARG A 104 -19.35 -10.81 -4.38
CA ARG A 104 -20.32 -11.52 -3.55
C ARG A 104 -21.58 -10.69 -3.31
N LEU A 105 -21.41 -9.41 -2.98
CA LEU A 105 -22.51 -8.47 -2.71
C LEU A 105 -23.35 -8.20 -3.98
N ILE A 106 -22.74 -8.22 -5.16
CA ILE A 106 -23.43 -8.02 -6.46
C ILE A 106 -24.12 -9.31 -6.96
N GLU A 107 -23.53 -10.48 -6.74
CA GLU A 107 -24.06 -11.77 -7.24
C GLU A 107 -25.15 -12.39 -6.33
N SER A 108 -25.34 -11.87 -5.13
CA SER A 108 -26.33 -12.39 -4.18
C SER A 108 -27.72 -11.74 -4.30
N GLY A 109 -27.86 -10.75 -5.20
CA GLY A 109 -29.13 -10.11 -5.59
C GLY A 109 -29.80 -10.72 -6.81
#